data_AF-A0A5B7JJA7-F1
#
_entry.id   AF-A0A5B7JJA7-F1
#
_cell.length_a   1.000
_cell.length_b   1.000
_cell.length_c   1.000
_cell.angle_alpha   90.00
_cell.angle_beta   90.00
_cell.angle_gamma   90.00
#
_symmetry.space_group_name_H-M   'P 1'
#
loop_
_entity.id
_entity.type
_entity.pdbx_description
1 polymer ?
#
loop_
_entity_poly.entity_id
_entity_poly.type
_entity_poly.pdbx_seq_one_letter_code
_entity_poly.pdbx_strand_id
1 'polypeptide(L)'
;MGAQEAKGTVLTFLDAHCEATAGWLEPLLSRIAEDRTRVVCPIIDIIHEDTFQYVRSFELHWGAFNWNLHFRWYTLGQHELEGRKRDITEAYRWVACVATGGRKERKKKSQR
;
A
#
# COMPACT_ATOMS: atom_id res chain seq x y z
N MET A 1 -3.56 25.14 3.03
CA MET A 1 -4.80 25.57 3.70
C MET A 1 -5.22 24.59 4.78
N GLY A 2 -5.81 23.42 4.49
CA GLY A 2 -6.30 22.51 5.55
C GLY A 2 -5.26 22.08 6.59
N ALA A 3 -4.07 21.65 6.16
CA ALA A 3 -3.00 21.23 7.08
C ALA A 3 -2.42 22.38 7.94
N GLN A 4 -2.50 23.63 7.47
CA GLN A 4 -1.99 24.80 8.20
C GLN A 4 -2.90 25.18 9.37
N GLU A 5 -4.21 24.97 9.22
CA GLU A 5 -5.22 25.27 10.25
C GLU A 5 -5.46 24.10 11.22
N ALA A 6 -4.88 22.94 10.94
CA ALA A 6 -5.08 21.73 11.74
C ALA A 6 -4.46 21.87 13.14
N LYS A 7 -5.24 21.55 14.18
CA LYS A 7 -4.81 21.60 15.59
C LYS A 7 -4.35 20.25 16.13
N GLY A 8 -4.57 19.17 15.37
CA GLY A 8 -4.20 17.81 15.74
C GLY A 8 -2.70 17.58 15.70
N THR A 9 -2.22 16.61 16.49
CA THR A 9 -0.80 16.21 16.51
C THR A 9 -0.42 15.26 15.37
N VAL A 10 -1.42 14.73 14.68
CA VAL A 10 -1.34 13.85 13.50
C VAL A 10 -2.31 14.36 12.44
N LEU A 11 -1.87 14.35 11.19
CA LEU A 11 -2.72 14.66 10.03
C LEU A 11 -3.14 13.37 9.35
N THR A 12 -4.44 13.24 9.07
CA THR A 12 -5.01 12.12 8.31
C THR A 12 -5.71 12.69 7.09
N PHE A 13 -5.28 12.26 5.90
CA PHE A 13 -5.85 12.69 4.62
C PHE A 13 -6.76 11.58 4.10
N LEU A 14 -7.98 11.94 3.70
CA LEU A 14 -8.97 11.06 3.10
C LEU A 14 -9.56 11.76 1.88
N ASP A 15 -9.89 10.98 0.85
CA ASP A 15 -10.64 11.49 -0.29
C ASP A 15 -12.12 11.69 0.10
N ALA A 16 -12.81 12.55 -0.64
CA ALA A 16 -14.22 12.89 -0.38
C ALA A 16 -15.20 11.72 -0.60
N HIS A 17 -14.72 10.63 -1.21
CA HIS A 17 -15.49 9.43 -1.57
C HIS A 17 -14.93 8.17 -0.89
N CYS A 18 -14.49 8.27 0.36
CA CYS A 18 -14.04 7.14 1.17
C CYS A 18 -15.07 6.74 2.23
N GLU A 19 -15.15 5.45 2.54
CA GLU A 19 -15.87 4.93 3.70
C GLU A 19 -14.89 4.32 4.71
N ALA A 20 -14.97 4.79 5.96
CA ALA A 20 -14.11 4.33 7.04
C ALA A 20 -14.74 3.13 7.76
N THR A 21 -14.01 2.02 7.87
CA THR A 21 -14.45 0.83 8.59
C THR A 21 -14.17 0.94 10.09
N ALA A 22 -14.84 0.11 10.90
CA ALA A 22 -14.59 0.09 12.33
C ALA A 22 -13.13 -0.31 12.64
N GLY A 23 -12.45 0.47 13.48
CA GLY A 23 -11.07 0.19 13.90
C GLY A 23 -9.98 0.57 12.88
N TRP A 24 -10.31 1.35 11.85
CA TRP A 24 -9.37 1.70 10.78
C TRP A 24 -8.24 2.66 11.23
N LEU A 25 -8.44 3.43 12.29
CA LEU A 25 -7.58 4.57 12.64
C LEU A 25 -6.55 4.23 13.72
N GLU A 26 -6.94 3.46 14.73
CA GLU A 26 -6.14 3.09 15.90
C GLU A 26 -4.82 2.38 15.51
N PRO A 27 -4.80 1.43 14.55
CA PRO A 27 -3.56 0.82 14.09
C PRO A 27 -2.61 1.85 13.45
N LEU A 28 -3.15 2.80 12.68
CA LEU A 28 -2.34 3.83 12.02
C LEU A 28 -1.71 4.77 13.04
N LEU A 29 -2.50 5.25 14.00
CA LEU A 29 -2.02 6.13 15.06
C LEU A 29 -0.99 5.46 15.95
N SER A 30 -1.18 4.17 16.29
CA SER A 30 -0.23 3.39 17.07
C SER A 30 1.17 3.37 16.41
N ARG A 31 1.22 3.15 15.09
CA ARG A 31 2.49 3.09 14.35
C ARG A 31 3.21 4.44 14.26
N ILE A 32 2.45 5.54 14.19
CA ILE A 32 3.00 6.91 14.25
C ILE A 32 3.47 7.25 15.67
N ALA A 33 2.76 6.77 16.69
CA ALA A 33 3.12 6.99 18.10
C ALA A 33 4.46 6.32 18.45
N GLU A 34 4.71 5.13 17.90
CA GLU A 34 6.00 4.44 18.03
C GLU A 34 7.17 5.20 17.36
N ASP A 35 6.92 5.84 16.22
CA ASP A 35 7.95 6.56 15.44
C ASP A 35 7.30 7.63 14.55
N ARG A 36 7.54 8.89 14.92
CA ARG A 36 6.97 10.07 14.26
C ARG A 36 7.52 10.32 12.84
N THR A 37 8.55 9.59 12.41
CA THR A 37 9.09 9.67 11.05
C THR A 37 8.34 8.78 10.06
N ARG A 38 7.44 7.92 10.55
CA ARG A 38 6.66 7.02 9.71
C ARG A 38 5.47 7.73 9.09
N VAL A 39 5.31 7.55 7.79
CA VAL A 39 4.08 7.83 7.05
C VAL A 39 3.39 6.49 6.83
N VAL A 40 2.13 6.38 7.22
CA VAL A 40 1.35 5.13 7.17
C VAL A 40 0.11 5.30 6.30
N CYS A 41 -0.34 4.20 5.70
CA CYS A 41 -1.51 4.15 4.82
C CYS A 41 -2.31 2.88 5.15
N PRO A 42 -3.65 2.94 5.22
CA PRO A 42 -4.47 1.76 5.39
C PRO A 42 -4.47 0.87 4.14
N ILE A 43 -4.97 -0.35 4.29
CA ILE A 43 -5.39 -1.14 3.14
C ILE A 43 -6.62 -0.45 2.54
N ILE A 44 -6.59 -0.25 1.22
CA ILE A 44 -7.67 0.44 0.50
C ILE A 44 -8.59 -0.62 -0.10
N ASP A 45 -9.79 -0.74 0.46
CA ASP A 45 -10.87 -1.56 -0.08
C ASP A 45 -11.55 -0.87 -1.26
N ILE A 46 -12.31 -1.65 -2.04
CA ILE A 46 -12.94 -1.18 -3.26
C ILE A 46 -14.42 -0.93 -2.98
N ILE A 47 -14.90 0.25 -3.38
CA ILE A 47 -16.32 0.54 -3.50
C ILE A 47 -16.62 0.65 -4.99
N HIS A 48 -17.49 -0.21 -5.51
CA HIS A 48 -17.84 -0.19 -6.93
C HIS A 48 -18.52 1.13 -7.30
N GLU A 49 -18.07 1.77 -8.38
CA GLU A 49 -18.54 3.09 -8.81
C GLU A 49 -20.03 3.11 -9.21
N ASP A 50 -20.52 2.04 -9.85
CA ASP A 50 -21.91 1.98 -10.33
C ASP A 50 -22.88 1.47 -9.27
N THR A 51 -22.47 0.45 -8.50
CA THR A 51 -23.36 -0.29 -7.59
C THR A 51 -23.18 0.09 -6.12
N PHE A 52 -22.14 0.87 -5.80
CA PHE A 52 -21.72 1.18 -4.42
C PHE A 52 -21.48 -0.06 -3.56
N GLN A 53 -21.24 -1.21 -4.18
CA GLN A 53 -20.94 -2.44 -3.46
C GLN A 53 -19.53 -2.36 -2.86
N TYR A 54 -19.45 -2.60 -1.56
CA TYR A 54 -18.19 -2.71 -0.84
C TYR A 54 -17.57 -4.10 -1.08
N VAL A 55 -16.33 -4.11 -1.55
CA VAL A 55 -15.54 -5.30 -1.84
C VAL A 55 -14.19 -5.16 -1.14
N ARG A 56 -13.91 -6.08 -0.21
CA ARG A 56 -12.61 -6.11 0.46
C ARG A 56 -11.51 -6.39 -0.56
N SER A 57 -10.47 -5.55 -0.54
CA SER A 57 -9.33 -5.70 -1.41
C SER A 57 -8.50 -6.91 -1.00
N PHE A 58 -7.83 -7.52 -1.97
CA PHE A 58 -6.86 -8.56 -1.67
C PHE A 58 -5.65 -7.92 -1.00
N GLU A 59 -5.42 -8.31 0.25
CA GLU A 59 -4.32 -7.96 1.13
C GLU A 59 -2.90 -8.11 0.54
N LEU A 60 -2.76 -8.57 -0.71
CA LEU A 60 -1.51 -9.01 -1.30
C LEU A 60 -0.90 -8.03 -2.31
N HIS A 61 -1.31 -6.77 -2.27
CA HIS A 61 -0.81 -5.75 -3.19
C HIS A 61 -0.04 -4.66 -2.47
N TRP A 62 1.02 -4.20 -3.13
CA TRP A 62 1.77 -3.02 -2.76
C TRP A 62 1.93 -2.14 -4.00
N GLY A 63 2.06 -0.85 -3.81
CA GLY A 63 2.13 0.11 -4.89
C GLY A 63 3.56 0.55 -5.14
N ALA A 64 3.85 0.79 -6.41
CA ALA A 64 5.11 1.36 -6.82
C ALA A 64 4.92 2.17 -8.10
N PHE A 65 5.94 2.94 -8.44
CA PHE A 65 5.97 3.69 -9.69
C PHE A 65 6.73 2.91 -10.76
N ASN A 66 6.20 2.92 -11.98
CA ASN A 66 6.98 2.53 -13.15
C ASN A 66 7.91 3.68 -13.59
N TRP A 67 8.75 3.43 -14.61
CA TRP A 67 9.68 4.43 -15.15
C TRP A 67 9.02 5.68 -15.73
N ASN A 68 7.73 5.60 -16.09
CA ASN A 68 6.94 6.74 -16.55
C ASN A 68 6.29 7.49 -15.37
N LEU A 69 6.65 7.15 -14.12
CA LEU A 69 6.09 7.70 -12.88
C LEU A 69 4.58 7.46 -12.74
N HIS A 70 4.05 6.41 -13.37
CA HIS A 70 2.68 5.98 -13.13
C HIS A 70 2.65 5.04 -11.92
N PHE A 71 1.79 5.35 -10.96
CA PHE A 71 1.49 4.48 -9.85
C PHE A 71 0.80 3.20 -10.35
N ARG A 72 1.25 2.04 -9.86
CA ARG A 72 0.62 0.74 -10.12
C ARG A 72 0.68 -0.15 -8.89
N TRP A 73 -0.30 -1.04 -8.79
CA TRP A 73 -0.35 -2.12 -7.82
C TRP A 73 0.42 -3.34 -8.33
N TYR A 74 1.27 -3.91 -7.47
CA TYR A 74 2.08 -5.09 -7.71
C TYR A 74 1.76 -6.14 -6.65
N THR A 75 1.77 -7.42 -7.04
CA THR A 75 1.58 -8.52 -6.11
C THR A 75 2.79 -8.71 -5.22
N LEU A 76 2.57 -9.04 -3.94
CA LEU A 76 3.64 -9.39 -3.00
C LEU A 76 4.40 -10.64 -3.45
N GLY A 77 5.70 -10.68 -3.18
CA GLY A 77 6.53 -11.86 -3.37
C GLY A 77 6.27 -12.94 -2.31
N GLN A 78 6.65 -14.18 -2.60
CA GLN A 78 6.39 -15.33 -1.71
C GLN A 78 6.91 -15.15 -0.27
N HIS A 79 8.08 -14.53 -0.09
CA HIS A 79 8.65 -14.29 1.23
C HIS A 79 7.76 -13.40 2.12
N GLU A 80 7.26 -12.29 1.57
CA GLU A 80 6.36 -11.36 2.28
C GLU A 80 5.00 -12.03 2.58
N LEU A 81 4.53 -12.89 1.67
CA LEU A 81 3.31 -13.68 1.88
C LEU A 81 3.45 -14.66 3.05
N GLU A 82 4.60 -15.31 3.19
CA GLU A 82 4.89 -16.23 4.29
C GLU A 82 5.00 -15.52 5.64
N GLY A 83 5.59 -14.31 5.66
CA GLY A 83 5.56 -13.44 6.83
C GLY A 83 4.14 -13.12 7.26
N ARG A 84 3.28 -12.70 6.32
CA ARG A 84 1.88 -12.36 6.61
C ARG A 84 1.05 -13.53 7.14
N LYS A 85 1.34 -14.76 6.70
CA LYS A 85 0.67 -15.96 7.25
C LYS A 85 0.92 -16.14 8.75
N ARG A 86 2.01 -15.60 9.28
CA ARG A 86 2.33 -15.66 10.72
C ARG A 86 1.63 -14.55 11.50
N ASP A 87 1.65 -13.33 10.97
CA ASP A 87 1.01 -12.18 11.59
C ASP A 87 0.42 -11.24 10.51
N ILE A 88 -0.89 -11.04 10.55
CA ILE A 88 -1.61 -10.16 9.61
C ILE A 88 -1.54 -8.68 10.00
N THR A 89 -1.14 -8.38 11.24
CA THR A 89 -1.08 -7.02 11.79
C THR A 89 0.25 -6.33 11.52
N GLU A 90 1.26 -7.09 11.07
CA GLU A 90 2.55 -6.57 10.73
C GLU A 90 2.46 -5.58 9.55
N ALA A 91 3.06 -4.40 9.73
CA ALA A 91 2.98 -3.34 8.72
C ALA A 91 3.92 -3.61 7.54
N TYR A 92 3.44 -3.33 6.34
CA TYR A 92 4.25 -3.36 5.12
C TYR A 92 5.24 -2.20 5.07
N ARG A 93 6.54 -2.52 4.97
CA ARG A 93 7.52 -1.52 4.58
C ARG A 93 7.47 -1.31 3.07
N TRP A 94 6.90 -0.19 2.65
CA TRP A 94 6.92 0.22 1.26
C TRP A 94 8.24 0.87 0.87
N VAL A 95 8.75 0.50 -0.31
CA VAL A 95 9.85 1.20 -0.99
C VAL A 95 9.23 1.91 -2.18
N ALA A 96 9.31 3.25 -2.22
CA ALA A 96 8.59 4.05 -3.21
C ALA A 96 9.05 3.85 -4.68
N CYS A 97 9.98 2.96 -4.99
CA CYS A 97 10.52 2.79 -6.34
C CYS A 97 10.79 1.31 -6.68
N VAL A 98 10.13 0.78 -7.72
CA VAL A 98 10.48 -0.51 -8.33
C VAL A 98 11.17 -0.25 -9.66
N ALA A 99 12.50 -0.22 -9.63
CA ALA A 99 13.32 -0.24 -10.82
C ALA A 99 13.64 -1.69 -11.21
N THR A 100 12.66 -2.47 -11.67
CA THR A 100 12.98 -3.67 -12.45
C THR A 100 13.10 -3.28 -13.92
N GLY A 101 14.20 -2.61 -14.24
CA GLY A 101 14.69 -2.58 -15.62
C GLY A 101 14.80 -4.03 -16.09
N GLY A 102 14.06 -4.36 -17.15
CA GLY A 102 13.95 -5.72 -17.65
C GLY A 102 15.32 -6.37 -17.80
N ARG A 103 15.61 -7.37 -16.96
CA ARG A 103 16.66 -8.33 -17.24
C ARG A 103 16.13 -9.12 -18.43
N LYS A 104 16.49 -8.71 -19.66
CA LYS A 104 16.36 -9.57 -20.83
C LYS A 104 17.12 -10.84 -20.47
N GLU A 105 16.38 -11.88 -20.15
CA GLU A 105 16.91 -13.22 -20.01
C GLU A 105 17.54 -13.57 -21.36
N ARG A 106 18.87 -13.44 -21.46
CA ARG A 106 19.62 -13.98 -22.59
C ARG A 106 19.44 -15.50 -22.51
N LYS A 107 18.38 -16.02 -23.13
CA LYS A 107 18.29 -17.43 -23.51
C LYS A 107 19.50 -17.68 -24.40
N LYS A 108 20.56 -18.27 -23.84
CA LYS A 108 21.60 -18.95 -24.62
C LYS A 108 20.88 -20.02 -25.42
N LYS A 109 20.63 -19.76 -26.71
CA LYS A 109 20.36 -20.82 -27.68
C LYS A 109 21.63 -21.67 -27.75
N SER A 110 21.64 -22.77 -27.00
CA SER A 110 22.44 -23.93 -27.36
C SER A 110 21.67 -24.63 -28.48
N GLN A 111 22.05 -24.35 -29.72
CA GLN A 111 21.75 -25.22 -30.85
C GLN A 111 23.04 -25.94 -31.21
N ARG A 112 22.86 -27.25 -31.39
CA ARG A 112 23.83 -28.24 -31.87
C ARG A 112 24.36 -27.88 -33.24
#